data_AF-A0A2V9XLJ7-F1
#
_entry.id   AF-A0A2V9XLJ7-F1
#
_cell.length_a   1.000
_cell.length_b   1.000
_cell.length_c   1.000
_cell.angle_alpha   90.00
_cell.angle_beta   90.00
_cell.angle_gamma   90.00
#
_symmetry.space_group_name_H-M   'P 1'
#
loop_
_entity.id
_entity.type
_entity.pdbx_description
1 polymer ?
#
loop_
_entity_poly.entity_id
_entity_poly.type
_entity_poly.pdbx_seq_one_letter_code
_entity_poly.pdbx_strand_id
1 'polypeptide(L)' 'LETKEIAGNTIEGPTRRVDVMVKQSELYRTTGGWKFMSFPGGNPAEGKLTAERQATCSACHSNRKDHDFVLSEFRKLN' A
#
# COMPACT_ATOMS: atom_id res chain seq x y z
N LEU A 1 -3.35 -0.74 11.40
CA LEU A 1 -3.44 -1.13 12.82
C LEU A 1 -4.87 -1.55 13.10
N GLU A 2 -5.11 -2.35 14.13
CA GLU A 2 -6.44 -2.39 14.74
C GLU A 2 -6.68 -1.05 15.47
N THR A 3 -7.94 -0.69 15.70
CA THR A 3 -8.28 0.58 16.37
C THR A 3 -9.30 0.35 17.47
N LYS A 4 -9.20 1.15 18.54
CA LYS A 4 -10.17 1.14 19.64
C LYS A 4 -10.66 2.55 19.92
N GLU A 5 -11.98 2.69 20.08
CA GLU A 5 -12.60 3.92 20.54
C GLU A 5 -12.61 4.01 22.07
N ILE A 6 -12.09 5.11 22.62
CA ILE A 6 -12.10 5.41 24.06
C ILE A 6 -12.50 6.88 24.26
N ALA A 7 -13.65 7.09 24.88
CA ALA A 7 -14.18 8.43 25.18
C ALA A 7 -14.22 9.38 23.96
N GLY A 8 -14.55 8.85 22.78
CA GLY A 8 -14.60 9.60 21.52
C GLY A 8 -13.26 9.78 20.81
N ASN A 9 -12.18 9.18 21.33
CA ASN A 9 -10.87 9.17 20.69
C ASN A 9 -10.59 7.80 20.04
N THR A 10 -10.10 7.82 18.81
CA THR A 10 -9.54 6.64 18.13
C THR A 10 -8.11 6.40 18.60
N ILE A 11 -7.86 5.26 19.22
CA ILE A 11 -6.55 4.85 19.72
C ILE A 11 -5.99 3.72 18.85
N GLU A 12 -4.71 3.85 18.49
CA GLU A 12 -3.98 2.83 17.75
C GLU A 12 -3.80 1.55 18.58
N GLY A 13 -4.08 0.41 17.97
CA GLY A 13 -3.85 -0.92 18.51
C GLY A 13 -2.74 -1.66 17.76
N PRO A 14 -2.68 -3.01 17.88
CA PRO A 14 -1.68 -3.83 17.20
C PRO A 14 -1.68 -3.66 15.67
N THR A 15 -0.52 -3.87 15.04
CA THR A 15 -0.40 -3.82 13.58
C THR A 15 -1.22 -4.92 12.93
N ARG A 16 -2.31 -4.53 12.27
CA ARG A 16 -3.12 -5.45 11.45
C ARG A 16 -2.36 -5.97 10.23
N ARG A 17 -1.67 -5.07 9.51
CA ARG A 17 -0.98 -5.36 8.25
C ARG A 17 -0.05 -4.22 7.87
N VAL A 18 0.99 -4.52 7.09
CA VAL A 18 1.78 -3.55 6.33
C VAL A 18 1.65 -3.87 4.84
N ASP A 19 1.35 -2.87 4.03
CA ASP A 19 1.26 -3.00 2.57
C ASP A 19 2.48 -2.31 1.94
N VAL A 20 3.10 -2.93 0.94
CA VAL A 20 4.37 -2.49 0.33
C VAL A 20 4.24 -2.42 -1.18
N MET A 21 4.85 -1.38 -1.76
CA MET A 21 5.03 -1.21 -3.19
C MET A 21 6.53 -1.24 -3.54
N VAL A 22 6.91 -2.04 -4.54
CA VAL A 22 8.31 -2.15 -5.00
C VAL A 22 8.41 -1.71 -6.46
N LYS A 23 9.26 -0.73 -6.75
CA LYS A 23 9.51 -0.24 -8.11
C LYS A 23 10.64 -1.02 -8.77
N GLN A 24 10.30 -1.77 -9.82
CA GLN A 24 11.23 -2.44 -10.73
C GLN A 24 10.65 -2.39 -12.14
N SER A 25 10.91 -1.29 -12.85
CA SER A 25 10.24 -0.95 -14.11
C SER A 25 10.35 -2.02 -15.20
N GLU A 26 11.49 -2.72 -15.28
CA GLU A 26 11.70 -3.78 -16.27
C GLU A 26 10.87 -5.03 -15.98
N LEU A 27 10.71 -5.39 -14.70
CA LEU A 27 10.01 -6.60 -14.27
C LEU A 27 8.49 -6.42 -14.24
N TYR A 28 8.01 -5.20 -13.94
CA TYR A 28 6.59 -4.92 -13.69
C TYR A 28 6.00 -3.94 -14.70
N ARG A 29 6.30 -4.13 -15.98
CA ARG A 29 5.92 -3.20 -17.08
C ARG A 29 4.40 -2.98 -17.18
N THR A 30 3.60 -4.00 -16.88
CA THR A 30 2.13 -3.97 -17.02
C THR A 30 1.43 -3.17 -15.91
N THR A 31 2.12 -2.87 -14.81
CA THR A 31 1.58 -2.15 -13.64
C THR A 31 2.25 -0.79 -13.43
N GLY A 32 2.87 -0.24 -14.48
CA GLY A 32 3.61 1.01 -14.37
C GLY A 32 4.96 0.88 -13.65
N GLY A 33 5.49 -0.34 -13.53
CA GLY A 33 6.77 -0.63 -12.88
C GLY A 33 6.66 -1.01 -11.40
N TRP A 34 5.44 -1.23 -10.89
CA TRP A 34 5.20 -1.46 -9.46
C TRP A 34 4.65 -2.86 -9.15
N LYS A 35 5.24 -3.54 -8.19
CA LYS A 35 4.67 -4.74 -7.56
C LYS A 35 4.06 -4.38 -6.21
N PHE A 36 2.90 -4.97 -5.92
CA PHE A 36 2.16 -4.77 -4.67
C PHE A 36 2.27 -6.02 -3.80
N MET A 37 2.42 -5.83 -2.49
CA MET A 37 2.52 -6.89 -1.50
C MET A 37 1.80 -6.48 -0.21
N SER A 38 1.37 -7.48 0.57
CA SER A 38 0.61 -7.31 1.80
C SER A 38 1.16 -8.28 2.84
N PHE A 39 1.48 -7.78 4.03
CA PHE A 39 2.16 -8.49 5.12
C PHE A 39 1.29 -8.50 6.38
N PRO A 40 0.48 -9.55 6.61
CA PRO A 40 -0.36 -9.68 7.80
C PRO A 40 0.46 -9.52 9.08
N GLY A 41 -0.03 -8.75 10.05
CA GLY A 41 0.71 -8.48 11.28
C GLY A 41 2.02 -7.69 11.09
N GLY A 42 2.36 -7.31 9.86
CA GLY A 42 3.71 -6.86 9.51
C GLY A 42 4.76 -7.99 9.46
N ASN A 43 4.35 -9.28 9.47
CA ASN A 43 5.28 -10.41 9.42
C ASN A 43 5.97 -10.48 8.04
N PRO A 44 7.31 -10.26 7.95
CA PRO A 44 8.03 -10.28 6.68
C PRO A 44 7.96 -11.63 5.95
N ALA A 45 7.74 -12.74 6.66
CA ALA A 45 7.67 -14.08 6.09
C ALA A 45 6.35 -14.36 5.35
N GLU A 46 5.32 -13.53 5.53
CA GLU A 46 3.96 -13.79 5.02
C GLU A 46 3.55 -12.87 3.86
N GLY A 47 4.50 -12.12 3.29
CA GLY A 47 4.24 -11.16 2.23
C GLY A 47 3.72 -11.77 0.93
N LYS A 48 2.41 -11.63 0.67
CA LYS A 48 1.79 -12.12 -0.57
C LYS A 48 0.52 -11.38 -0.97
N LEU A 49 0.24 -11.35 -2.27
CA LEU A 49 -1.04 -10.95 -2.87
C LEU A 49 -1.39 -11.90 -4.00
N THR A 50 -2.68 -12.19 -4.18
CA THR A 50 -3.17 -12.89 -5.37
C THR A 50 -3.00 -12.01 -6.61
N ALA A 51 -2.99 -12.63 -7.80
CA ALA A 51 -2.92 -11.88 -9.06
C ALA A 51 -4.08 -10.90 -9.21
N GLU A 52 -5.30 -11.31 -8.83
CA GLU A 52 -6.48 -10.44 -8.82
C GLU A 52 -6.30 -9.23 -7.91
N ARG A 53 -5.78 -9.43 -6.69
CA ARG A 53 -5.52 -8.33 -5.77
C ARG A 53 -4.44 -7.39 -6.30
N GLN A 54 -3.38 -7.92 -6.93
CA GLN A 54 -2.37 -7.08 -7.58
C GLN A 54 -2.97 -6.23 -8.70
N ALA A 55 -3.87 -6.78 -9.52
CA ALA A 55 -4.57 -6.03 -10.56
C ALA A 55 -5.44 -4.91 -9.97
N THR A 56 -6.20 -5.19 -8.90
CA THR A 56 -7.02 -4.18 -8.21
C THR A 56 -6.16 -3.06 -7.60
N CYS A 57 -5.03 -3.40 -6.97
CA CYS A 57 -4.08 -2.42 -6.45
C CYS A 57 -3.53 -1.53 -7.57
N SER A 58 -3.05 -2.14 -8.66
CA SER A 58 -2.52 -1.41 -9.81
C SER A 58 -3.57 -0.51 -10.46
N ALA A 59 -4.81 -0.98 -10.59
CA ALA A 59 -5.90 -0.19 -11.18
C ALA A 59 -6.20 1.05 -10.34
N CYS A 60 -6.34 0.92 -9.02
CA CYS A 60 -6.57 2.06 -8.14
C CYS A 60 -5.43 3.08 -8.19
N HIS A 61 -4.19 2.62 -8.16
CA HIS A 61 -3.00 3.46 -8.20
C HIS A 61 -2.74 4.11 -9.58
N SER A 62 -3.32 3.58 -10.65
CA SER A 62 -3.20 4.17 -12.00
C SER A 62 -3.77 5.59 -12.12
N ASN A 63 -4.67 5.97 -11.20
CA ASN A 63 -5.18 7.34 -11.08
C ASN A 63 -4.10 8.37 -10.69
N ARG A 64 -2.92 7.91 -10.25
CA ARG A 64 -1.76 8.73 -9.91
C ARG A 64 -0.57 8.49 -10.82
N LYS A 65 -0.82 8.08 -12.07
CA LYS A 65 0.26 7.83 -13.06
C LYS A 65 1.17 9.04 -13.29
N ASP A 66 0.65 10.25 -13.13
CA ASP A 66 1.35 11.53 -13.20
C ASP A 66 2.28 11.79 -12.00
N HIS A 67 2.06 11.06 -10.90
CA HIS A 67 2.92 11.02 -9.72
C HIS A 67 3.53 9.62 -9.51
N ASP A 68 3.86 8.94 -10.61
CA ASP A 68 4.52 7.63 -10.59
C ASP A 68 3.79 6.59 -9.73
N PHE A 69 2.45 6.60 -9.77
CA PHE A 69 1.55 5.68 -9.07
C PHE A 69 1.58 5.80 -7.53
N VAL A 70 2.24 6.83 -6.98
CA VAL A 70 2.30 7.10 -5.53
C VAL A 70 1.19 8.10 -5.15
N LEU A 71 0.37 7.72 -4.16
CA LEU A 71 -0.72 8.57 -3.67
C LEU A 71 -0.20 9.71 -2.80
N SER A 72 0.78 9.43 -1.95
CA SER A 72 1.35 10.40 -1.03
C SER A 72 2.09 11.52 -1.75
N GLU A 73 1.93 12.74 -1.25
CA GLU A 73 2.73 13.90 -1.64
C GLU A 73 3.45 14.45 -0.40
N PHE A 74 4.54 15.18 -0.62
CA PHE A 74 5.15 15.95 0.45
C PHE A 74 4.17 17.03 0.93
N ARG A 75 3.99 17.13 2.25
CA ARG A 75 3.19 18.18 2.84
C ARG A 75 3.81 19.54 2.50
N LYS A 76 3.02 20.41 1.86
CA LYS A 76 3.43 21.79 1.59
C LYS A 76 3.58 22.55 2.91
N LEU A 77 4.66 23.30 3.03
CA LEU A 77 4.90 24.25 4.10
C LEU A 77 4.53 25.62 3.54
N ASN A 78 3.26 25.99 3.66
CA ASN A 78 2.75 27.30 3.32
C ASN A 78 2.08 27.93 4.55
#